data_AF-A0A6C0DAA6-F1
#
_entry.id   AF-A0A6C0DAA6-F1
#
_cell.length_a   1.000
_cell.length_b   1.000
_cell.length_c   1.000
_cell.angle_alpha   90.00
_cell.angle_beta   90.00
_cell.angle_gamma   90.00
#
_symmetry.space_group_name_H-M   'P 1'
#
loop_
_entity.id
_entity.type
_entity.pdbx_description
1 polymer ?
#
loop_
_entity_poly.entity_id
_entity_poly.type
_entity_poly.pdbx_seq_one_letter_code
_entity_poly.pdbx_strand_id
1 'polypeptide(L)'
;MSNFTENAFIENAFIEFHNLNGELPFPVVSETEDFGILRIKMKKTEITKKPLFILFTIDKTASMEENVKNNTKINYLKQTFKNMLKHLSKQEIEIYVRVHSFNTEVDVDIENVQITKENVSELCDKIMNIQAESCTNIELALETAKKTLDDYLQMNPEHEIAHIFMTDGYPTIGEANNEKLSKIVDNRITNIFVGYGFDHNVFLMKMLSKHSKADYQFVDDMENTGLVYGESVHQLLYPALKDVEIHADDGLIYDWETNEWKDKIYVNVLVGETEKLYQVKKNKNERIEIDIYGKPDGFLETKLQETVEEIPDLIDLDTKQIAEIDLTKYIYRQKIQELMYAANEKNNYNSLNDLKIILKDVFKKMRTYMRENNLLDDPFMKLLCDDISITYQNTGHMNGLLFTYNRQISQGRQRSYNARSMSNNDNELLRRKIHRFQYNVPILKRSIAANFSTDEFDNDEPFDHEKFSICNDDFIRIDSFNCNTDNYTINDEDDLDNYLVSNDVTSCYSTPSVLNTMRSFSQNI
;
A
#
# COMPACT_ATOMS: atom_id res chain seq x y z
N MET A 1 -29.88 29.41 15.79
CA MET A 1 -30.55 28.24 15.19
C MET A 1 -29.60 27.69 14.15
N SER A 2 -28.63 26.91 14.61
CA SER A 2 -27.61 26.27 13.79
C SER A 2 -28.23 25.06 13.12
N ASN A 3 -28.19 25.04 11.79
CA ASN A 3 -28.47 23.84 11.00
C ASN A 3 -27.35 22.84 11.27
N PHE A 4 -27.45 22.07 12.36
CA PHE A 4 -26.78 20.78 12.44
C PHE A 4 -27.47 19.87 11.43
N THR A 5 -26.98 19.84 10.21
CA THR A 5 -27.27 18.75 9.29
C THR A 5 -26.75 17.48 9.96
N GLU A 6 -27.66 16.62 10.35
CA GLU A 6 -27.40 15.25 10.77
C GLU A 6 -26.34 14.65 9.83
N ASN A 7 -25.13 14.39 10.33
CA ASN A 7 -24.01 14.05 9.47
C ASN A 7 -24.31 12.74 8.75
N ALA A 8 -24.52 12.79 7.43
CA ALA A 8 -25.16 11.67 6.72
C ALA A 8 -24.23 10.46 6.55
N PHE A 9 -22.91 10.65 6.63
CA PHE A 9 -21.92 9.66 6.22
C PHE A 9 -21.00 9.16 7.34
N ILE A 10 -20.69 10.00 8.34
CA ILE A 10 -19.88 9.59 9.50
C ILE A 10 -20.83 9.13 10.61
N GLU A 11 -20.58 7.95 11.16
CA GLU A 11 -21.37 7.33 12.24
C GLU A 11 -20.96 7.90 13.58
N ASN A 12 -19.66 7.97 13.80
CA ASN A 12 -19.04 8.50 14.99
C ASN A 12 -17.61 8.90 14.65
N ALA A 13 -17.17 10.07 15.11
CA ALA A 13 -15.78 10.45 15.12
C ALA A 13 -15.42 11.09 16.47
N PHE A 14 -14.23 10.75 16.98
CA PHE A 14 -13.76 11.28 18.25
C PHE A 14 -12.25 11.23 18.38
N ILE A 15 -11.72 12.05 19.28
CA ILE A 15 -10.30 12.11 19.62
C ILE A 15 -10.13 11.71 21.08
N GLU A 16 -9.21 10.77 21.33
CA GLU A 16 -8.79 10.35 22.68
C GLU A 16 -7.29 10.57 22.84
N PHE A 17 -6.88 11.00 24.04
CA PHE A 17 -5.47 11.19 24.39
C PHE A 17 -5.01 10.14 25.41
N HIS A 18 -3.74 9.77 25.29
CA HIS A 18 -3.09 8.86 26.22
C HIS A 18 -2.86 9.55 27.56
N ASN A 19 -3.39 8.99 28.66
CA ASN A 19 -3.21 9.54 30.01
C ASN A 19 -2.78 8.47 31.04
N LEU A 20 -2.43 7.26 30.58
CA LEU A 20 -1.92 6.20 31.44
C LEU A 20 -0.61 6.63 32.11
N ASN A 21 -0.52 6.44 33.42
CA ASN A 21 0.67 6.79 34.18
C ASN A 21 1.84 5.84 33.85
N GLY A 22 2.91 6.37 33.29
CA GLY A 22 4.12 5.61 32.97
C GLY A 22 5.01 6.33 31.97
N GLU A 23 6.24 5.85 31.79
CA GLU A 23 7.05 6.26 30.66
C GLU A 23 6.51 5.62 29.39
N LEU A 24 6.35 6.42 28.32
CA LEU A 24 6.00 5.89 27.01
C LEU A 24 7.06 4.87 26.57
N PRO A 25 6.70 3.79 25.86
CA PRO A 25 7.67 2.80 25.41
C PRO A 25 8.73 3.42 24.49
N PHE A 26 8.38 4.51 23.80
CA PHE A 26 9.25 5.29 22.92
C PHE A 26 8.90 6.78 22.96
N PRO A 27 9.87 7.67 22.70
CA PRO A 27 9.64 9.11 22.60
C PRO A 27 9.00 9.47 21.25
N VAL A 28 7.70 9.18 21.09
CA VAL A 28 6.93 9.54 19.87
C VAL A 28 6.43 10.99 19.89
N VAL A 29 6.36 11.59 21.07
CA VAL A 29 5.99 12.98 21.33
C VAL A 29 7.00 13.59 22.31
N SER A 30 7.15 14.91 22.30
CA SER A 30 8.00 15.61 23.27
C SER A 30 7.35 15.68 24.66
N GLU A 31 8.12 16.04 25.69
CA GLU A 31 7.61 16.17 27.06
C GLU A 31 6.48 17.20 27.22
N THR A 32 6.37 18.16 26.29
CA THR A 32 5.35 19.21 26.26
C THR A 32 4.12 18.85 25.44
N GLU A 33 4.14 17.70 24.76
CA GLU A 33 3.08 17.23 23.87
C GLU A 33 2.38 15.99 24.42
N ASP A 34 1.14 15.80 24.01
CA ASP A 34 0.36 14.59 24.28
C ASP A 34 0.10 13.82 22.99
N PHE A 35 0.13 12.49 23.09
CA PHE A 35 -0.19 11.58 22.00
C PHE A 35 -1.66 11.16 22.06
N GLY A 36 -2.34 11.18 20.92
CA GLY A 36 -3.74 10.80 20.81
C GLY A 36 -4.07 10.06 19.52
N ILE A 37 -5.33 9.63 19.43
CA ILE A 37 -5.87 8.95 18.26
C ILE A 37 -7.19 9.61 17.86
N LEU A 38 -7.25 10.02 16.60
CA LEU A 38 -8.50 10.33 15.91
C LEU A 38 -9.08 9.03 15.34
N ARG A 39 -10.30 8.70 15.75
CA ARG A 39 -11.07 7.57 15.22
C ARG A 39 -12.23 8.11 14.39
N ILE A 40 -12.34 7.65 13.15
CA ILE A 40 -13.45 7.99 12.24
C ILE A 40 -14.13 6.69 11.83
N LYS A 41 -15.39 6.53 12.21
CA LYS A 41 -16.22 5.38 11.82
C LYS A 41 -17.26 5.82 10.80
N MET A 42 -17.22 5.23 9.61
CA MET A 42 -18.15 5.52 8.52
C MET A 42 -19.44 4.71 8.66
N LYS A 43 -20.58 5.36 8.39
CA LYS A 43 -21.87 4.66 8.26
C LYS A 43 -21.82 3.67 7.11
N LYS A 44 -22.69 2.67 7.17
CA LYS A 44 -22.96 1.81 6.01
C LYS A 44 -23.53 2.67 4.87
N THR A 45 -22.86 2.65 3.73
CA THR A 45 -23.32 3.34 2.52
C THR A 45 -23.86 2.35 1.50
N GLU A 46 -24.84 2.79 0.75
CA GLU A 46 -25.30 2.09 -0.45
C GLU A 46 -24.26 2.22 -1.58
N ILE A 47 -24.44 1.42 -2.63
CA ILE A 47 -23.64 1.53 -3.84
C ILE A 47 -23.82 2.93 -4.46
N THR A 48 -22.76 3.48 -5.07
CA THR A 48 -22.82 4.79 -5.74
C THR A 48 -23.93 4.84 -6.78
N LYS A 49 -24.53 6.02 -6.99
CA LYS A 49 -25.58 6.20 -8.01
C LYS A 49 -25.03 6.72 -9.34
N LYS A 50 -23.75 7.12 -9.38
CA LYS A 50 -23.13 7.65 -10.59
C LYS A 50 -22.73 6.50 -11.52
N PRO A 51 -22.89 6.67 -12.84
CA PRO A 51 -22.30 5.73 -13.78
C PRO A 51 -20.78 5.67 -13.60
N LEU A 52 -20.23 4.46 -13.62
CA LEU A 52 -18.81 4.19 -13.40
C LEU A 52 -18.17 3.70 -14.70
N PHE A 53 -17.08 4.34 -15.11
CA PHE A 53 -16.22 3.89 -16.18
C PHE A 53 -14.90 3.38 -15.63
N ILE A 54 -14.53 2.15 -16.00
CA ILE A 54 -13.26 1.54 -15.63
C ILE A 54 -12.47 1.20 -16.89
N LEU A 55 -11.32 1.85 -17.06
CA LEU A 55 -10.32 1.46 -18.04
C LEU A 55 -9.36 0.46 -17.40
N PHE A 56 -9.22 -0.71 -18.01
CA PHE A 56 -8.17 -1.66 -17.63
C PHE A 56 -7.07 -1.66 -18.67
N THR A 57 -5.83 -1.53 -18.21
CA THR A 57 -4.63 -1.61 -19.03
C THR A 57 -3.82 -2.80 -18.57
N ILE A 58 -3.82 -3.87 -19.37
CA ILE A 58 -3.30 -5.19 -19.01
C ILE A 58 -2.00 -5.47 -19.74
N ASP A 59 -0.94 -5.76 -19.00
CA ASP A 59 0.29 -6.27 -19.56
C ASP A 59 0.09 -7.67 -20.14
N LYS A 60 0.42 -7.83 -21.42
CA LYS A 60 0.40 -9.11 -22.15
C LYS A 60 1.79 -9.47 -22.68
N THR A 61 2.84 -9.12 -21.96
CA THR A 61 4.21 -9.45 -22.36
C THR A 61 4.55 -10.90 -22.12
N ALA A 62 5.63 -11.39 -22.74
CA ALA A 62 6.00 -12.80 -22.64
C ALA A 62 6.24 -13.28 -21.19
N SER A 63 6.59 -12.40 -20.25
CA SER A 63 6.72 -12.74 -18.82
C SER A 63 5.40 -13.18 -18.19
N MET A 64 4.27 -12.71 -18.73
CA MET A 64 2.93 -13.09 -18.28
C MET A 64 2.54 -14.53 -18.67
N GLU A 65 3.28 -15.18 -19.58
CA GLU A 65 3.16 -16.63 -19.85
C GLU A 65 3.97 -17.50 -18.89
N GLU A 66 4.71 -16.90 -17.96
CA GLU A 66 5.47 -17.68 -16.98
C GLU A 66 4.54 -18.57 -16.15
N ASN A 67 4.87 -19.86 -16.09
CA ASN A 67 4.14 -20.83 -15.29
C ASN A 67 4.40 -20.57 -13.80
N VAL A 68 3.30 -20.34 -13.07
CA VAL A 68 3.27 -20.27 -11.62
C VAL A 68 2.38 -21.39 -11.12
N LYS A 69 2.94 -22.29 -10.29
CA LYS A 69 2.26 -23.50 -9.81
C LYS A 69 1.74 -24.34 -10.99
N ASN A 70 0.42 -24.34 -11.24
CA ASN A 70 -0.26 -25.15 -12.24
C ASN A 70 -0.82 -24.33 -13.42
N ASN A 71 -0.58 -23.01 -13.47
CA ASN A 71 -1.15 -22.14 -14.49
C ASN A 71 -0.17 -21.00 -14.87
N THR A 72 -0.49 -20.20 -15.88
CA THR A 72 0.29 -19.01 -16.22
C THR A 72 -0.22 -17.78 -15.46
N LYS A 73 0.66 -16.78 -15.26
CA LYS A 73 0.27 -15.49 -14.65
C LYS A 73 -0.95 -14.87 -15.35
N ILE A 74 -0.92 -14.84 -16.69
CA ILE A 74 -2.01 -14.31 -17.50
C ILE A 74 -3.32 -15.10 -17.34
N ASN A 75 -3.27 -16.41 -17.12
CA ASN A 75 -4.48 -17.21 -16.92
C ASN A 75 -5.15 -16.91 -15.58
N TYR A 76 -4.37 -16.76 -14.50
CA TYR A 76 -4.91 -16.31 -13.21
C TYR A 76 -5.57 -14.92 -13.32
N LEU A 77 -4.92 -14.01 -14.05
CA LEU A 77 -5.44 -12.68 -14.35
C LEU A 77 -6.77 -12.77 -15.11
N LYS A 78 -6.81 -13.50 -16.23
CA LYS A 78 -8.02 -13.70 -17.04
C LYS A 78 -9.18 -14.29 -16.24
N GLN A 79 -8.91 -15.28 -15.40
CA GLN A 79 -9.95 -15.90 -14.54
C GLN A 79 -10.48 -14.90 -13.52
N THR A 80 -9.60 -14.15 -12.87
CA THR A 80 -10.01 -13.10 -11.93
C THR A 80 -10.84 -12.02 -12.62
N PHE A 81 -10.42 -11.60 -13.82
CA PHE A 81 -11.11 -10.60 -14.62
C PHE A 81 -12.50 -11.08 -15.07
N LYS A 82 -12.61 -12.35 -15.47
CA LYS A 82 -13.89 -13.00 -15.78
C LYS A 82 -14.84 -12.98 -14.58
N ASN A 83 -14.33 -13.27 -13.37
CA ASN A 83 -15.14 -13.21 -12.15
C ASN A 83 -15.55 -11.77 -11.82
N MET A 84 -14.66 -10.81 -12.00
CA MET A 84 -14.93 -9.39 -11.85
C MET A 84 -16.06 -8.95 -12.78
N LEU A 85 -15.96 -9.20 -14.09
CA LEU A 85 -17.01 -8.84 -15.06
C LEU A 85 -18.37 -9.44 -14.69
N LYS A 86 -18.39 -10.70 -14.24
CA LYS A 86 -19.61 -11.38 -13.75
C LYS A 86 -20.18 -10.78 -12.46
N HIS A 87 -19.34 -10.21 -11.62
CA HIS A 87 -19.79 -9.51 -10.42
C HIS A 87 -20.32 -8.11 -10.76
N LEU A 88 -19.62 -7.38 -11.62
CA LEU A 88 -20.00 -6.06 -12.09
C LEU A 88 -21.35 -6.10 -12.84
N SER A 89 -21.61 -7.13 -13.65
CA SER A 89 -22.88 -7.30 -14.37
C SER A 89 -24.11 -7.55 -13.48
N LYS A 90 -23.89 -7.86 -12.20
CA LYS A 90 -24.96 -8.08 -11.22
C LYS A 90 -25.31 -6.82 -10.43
N GLN A 91 -24.49 -5.77 -10.52
CA GLN A 91 -24.74 -4.52 -9.83
C GLN A 91 -25.90 -3.77 -10.51
N GLU A 92 -26.58 -2.92 -9.74
CA GLU A 92 -27.72 -2.13 -10.24
C GLU A 92 -27.27 -0.85 -10.97
N ILE A 93 -25.99 -0.48 -10.83
CA ILE A 93 -25.41 0.75 -11.37
C ILE A 93 -24.97 0.55 -12.83
N GLU A 94 -24.90 1.64 -13.59
CA GLU A 94 -24.37 1.61 -14.96
C GLU A 94 -22.84 1.56 -14.92
N ILE A 95 -22.27 0.41 -15.32
CA ILE A 95 -20.82 0.22 -15.35
C ILE A 95 -20.36 0.05 -16.79
N TYR A 96 -19.49 0.95 -17.23
CA TYR A 96 -18.82 0.93 -18.52
C TYR A 96 -17.40 0.42 -18.34
N VAL A 97 -16.97 -0.48 -19.23
CA VAL A 97 -15.61 -1.01 -19.23
C VAL A 97 -14.99 -0.85 -20.60
N ARG A 98 -13.69 -0.54 -20.58
CA ARG A 98 -12.81 -0.64 -21.73
C ARG A 98 -11.56 -1.40 -21.31
N VAL A 99 -11.03 -2.24 -22.20
CA VAL A 99 -9.83 -3.03 -21.93
C VAL A 99 -8.81 -2.81 -23.01
N HIS A 100 -7.63 -2.38 -22.59
CA HIS A 100 -6.42 -2.31 -23.39
C HIS A 100 -5.49 -3.43 -22.94
N SER A 101 -4.85 -4.10 -23.89
CA SER A 101 -3.68 -4.92 -23.62
C SER A 101 -2.47 -4.32 -24.29
N PHE A 102 -1.31 -4.40 -23.62
CA PHE A 102 -0.10 -3.80 -24.15
C PHE A 102 1.10 -4.74 -24.09
N ASN A 103 1.97 -4.59 -25.09
CA ASN A 103 3.31 -5.13 -25.14
C ASN A 103 4.23 -4.07 -25.77
N THR A 104 4.70 -4.26 -27.01
CA THR A 104 5.35 -3.21 -27.82
C THR A 104 4.33 -2.22 -28.37
N GLU A 105 3.10 -2.69 -28.62
CA GLU A 105 1.95 -1.91 -29.11
C GLU A 105 0.80 -1.98 -28.09
N VAL A 106 -0.23 -1.16 -28.28
CA VAL A 106 -1.43 -1.15 -27.44
C VAL A 106 -2.62 -1.57 -28.28
N ASP A 107 -3.27 -2.66 -27.90
CA ASP A 107 -4.45 -3.20 -28.54
C ASP A 107 -5.70 -2.91 -27.69
N VAL A 108 -6.82 -2.66 -28.35
CA VAL A 108 -8.12 -2.48 -27.70
C VAL A 108 -8.90 -3.79 -27.78
N ASP A 109 -8.83 -4.61 -26.73
CA ASP A 109 -9.50 -5.91 -26.68
C ASP A 109 -11.01 -5.78 -26.47
N ILE A 110 -11.41 -4.77 -25.69
CA ILE A 110 -12.81 -4.43 -25.45
C ILE A 110 -12.96 -2.93 -25.63
N GLU A 111 -13.78 -2.54 -26.61
CA GLU A 111 -14.20 -1.15 -26.80
C GLU A 111 -15.11 -0.68 -25.65
N ASN A 112 -15.35 0.63 -25.56
CA ASN A 112 -16.23 1.18 -24.54
C ASN A 112 -17.64 0.57 -24.59
N VAL A 113 -17.95 -0.29 -23.61
CA VAL A 113 -19.21 -1.04 -23.54
C VAL A 113 -19.75 -1.03 -22.11
N GLN A 114 -21.06 -0.80 -21.98
CA GLN A 114 -21.77 -1.01 -20.72
C GLN A 114 -21.88 -2.50 -20.43
N ILE A 115 -21.49 -2.94 -19.23
CA ILE A 115 -21.62 -4.34 -18.81
C ILE A 115 -23.08 -4.61 -18.45
N THR A 116 -23.65 -5.66 -19.05
CA THR A 116 -24.99 -6.16 -18.73
C THR A 116 -24.98 -7.67 -18.52
N LYS A 117 -26.09 -8.23 -17.99
CA LYS A 117 -26.21 -9.68 -17.79
C LYS A 117 -26.20 -10.46 -19.12
N GLU A 118 -26.58 -9.80 -20.20
CA GLU A 118 -26.69 -10.37 -21.54
C GLU A 118 -25.35 -10.39 -22.26
N ASN A 119 -24.53 -9.34 -22.15
CA ASN A 119 -23.26 -9.24 -22.89
C ASN A 119 -22.04 -9.78 -22.12
N VAL A 120 -22.14 -9.99 -20.81
CA VAL A 120 -20.99 -10.38 -19.97
C VAL A 120 -20.31 -11.66 -20.45
N SER A 121 -21.07 -12.61 -21.02
CA SER A 121 -20.49 -13.85 -21.55
C SER A 121 -19.57 -13.58 -22.74
N GLU A 122 -20.00 -12.72 -23.68
CA GLU A 122 -19.18 -12.34 -24.84
C GLU A 122 -17.93 -11.58 -24.41
N LEU A 123 -18.05 -10.66 -23.45
CA LEU A 123 -16.92 -9.91 -22.92
C LEU A 123 -15.91 -10.85 -22.25
N CYS A 124 -16.39 -11.84 -21.49
CA CYS A 124 -15.54 -12.85 -20.88
C CYS A 124 -14.78 -13.66 -21.95
N ASP A 125 -15.42 -14.05 -23.04
CA ASP A 125 -14.78 -14.80 -24.11
C ASP A 125 -13.68 -13.98 -24.80
N LYS A 126 -13.88 -12.67 -24.99
CA LYS A 126 -12.84 -11.75 -25.50
C LYS A 126 -11.61 -11.72 -24.59
N ILE A 127 -11.80 -11.57 -23.27
CA ILE A 127 -10.69 -11.58 -22.31
C ILE A 127 -9.94 -12.90 -22.30
N MET A 128 -10.64 -14.03 -22.39
CA MET A 128 -10.00 -15.34 -22.41
C MET A 128 -9.07 -15.54 -23.62
N ASN A 129 -9.29 -14.81 -24.71
CA ASN A 129 -8.51 -14.89 -25.95
C ASN A 129 -7.23 -14.04 -25.97
N ILE A 130 -6.98 -13.20 -24.97
CA ILE A 130 -5.76 -12.35 -24.93
C ILE A 130 -4.52 -13.25 -24.87
N GLN A 131 -3.58 -13.13 -25.80
CA GLN A 131 -2.34 -13.93 -25.80
C GLN A 131 -1.16 -13.04 -25.39
N ALA A 132 -0.19 -13.63 -24.67
CA ALA A 132 0.95 -12.89 -24.19
C ALA A 132 2.14 -13.06 -25.13
N GLU A 133 2.71 -11.94 -25.57
CA GLU A 133 3.75 -11.89 -26.59
C GLU A 133 4.64 -10.67 -26.39
N SER A 134 5.88 -10.73 -26.89
CA SER A 134 6.79 -9.58 -27.05
C SER A 134 7.27 -8.91 -25.74
N CYS A 135 7.85 -7.71 -25.86
CA CYS A 135 8.46 -6.88 -24.81
C CYS A 135 7.49 -5.82 -24.26
N THR A 136 7.88 -5.09 -23.21
CA THR A 136 7.00 -4.22 -22.39
C THR A 136 7.25 -2.72 -22.68
N ASN A 137 6.28 -2.03 -23.27
CA ASN A 137 6.27 -0.59 -23.53
C ASN A 137 5.26 0.13 -22.62
N ILE A 138 5.69 0.48 -21.40
CA ILE A 138 4.83 1.13 -20.40
C ILE A 138 4.51 2.58 -20.79
N GLU A 139 5.42 3.30 -21.42
CA GLU A 139 5.21 4.68 -21.87
C GLU A 139 3.99 4.77 -22.80
N LEU A 140 4.00 3.98 -23.87
CA LEU A 140 2.91 3.96 -24.85
C LEU A 140 1.57 3.55 -24.21
N ALA A 141 1.59 2.60 -23.28
CA ALA A 141 0.41 2.17 -22.56
C ALA A 141 -0.18 3.30 -21.70
N LEU A 142 0.66 4.03 -20.95
CA LEU A 142 0.23 5.17 -20.13
C LEU A 142 -0.28 6.33 -20.98
N GLU A 143 0.39 6.66 -22.09
CA GLU A 143 -0.06 7.74 -22.99
C GLU A 143 -1.39 7.40 -23.67
N THR A 144 -1.55 6.16 -24.12
CA THR A 144 -2.79 5.69 -24.76
C THR A 144 -3.94 5.64 -23.76
N ALA A 145 -3.68 5.19 -22.54
CA ALA A 145 -4.64 5.21 -21.46
C ALA A 145 -5.05 6.66 -21.12
N LYS A 146 -4.09 7.57 -20.93
CA LYS A 146 -4.35 8.99 -20.66
C LYS A 146 -5.25 9.61 -21.72
N LYS A 147 -4.89 9.45 -23.00
CA LYS A 147 -5.70 9.96 -24.12
C LYS A 147 -7.12 9.41 -24.08
N THR A 148 -7.27 8.12 -23.83
CA THR A 148 -8.58 7.47 -23.75
C THR A 148 -9.43 7.99 -22.59
N LEU A 149 -8.80 8.22 -21.45
CA LEU A 149 -9.46 8.76 -20.25
C LEU A 149 -9.86 10.22 -20.46
N ASP A 150 -9.00 11.01 -21.10
CA ASP A 150 -9.28 12.39 -21.51
C ASP A 150 -10.48 12.48 -22.44
N ASP A 151 -10.48 11.66 -23.50
CA ASP A 151 -11.57 11.62 -24.48
C ASP A 151 -12.89 11.21 -23.80
N TYR A 152 -12.87 10.22 -22.89
CA TYR A 152 -14.06 9.77 -22.17
C TYR A 152 -14.58 10.83 -21.19
N LEU A 153 -13.69 11.47 -20.43
CA LEU A 153 -14.04 12.51 -19.46
C LEU A 153 -14.69 13.71 -20.14
N GLN A 154 -14.21 14.09 -21.33
CA GLN A 154 -14.82 15.16 -22.11
C GLN A 154 -16.24 14.81 -22.59
N MET A 155 -16.48 13.56 -22.95
CA MET A 155 -17.79 13.09 -23.41
C MET A 155 -18.77 12.85 -22.25
N ASN A 156 -18.27 12.44 -21.08
CA ASN A 156 -19.08 12.02 -19.94
C ASN A 156 -18.58 12.65 -18.62
N PRO A 157 -18.70 13.98 -18.45
CA PRO A 157 -18.13 14.69 -17.29
C PRO A 157 -18.78 14.32 -15.95
N GLU A 158 -19.98 13.74 -15.96
CA GLU A 158 -20.71 13.33 -14.76
C GLU A 158 -20.35 11.90 -14.31
N HIS A 159 -19.66 11.12 -15.14
CA HIS A 159 -19.29 9.74 -14.83
C HIS A 159 -18.09 9.71 -13.89
N GLU A 160 -18.09 8.71 -13.02
CA GLU A 160 -16.89 8.38 -12.26
C GLU A 160 -15.94 7.59 -13.14
N ILE A 161 -14.64 7.93 -13.08
CA ILE A 161 -13.64 7.35 -13.96
C ILE A 161 -12.51 6.79 -13.11
N ALA A 162 -12.21 5.52 -13.34
CA ALA A 162 -11.08 4.82 -12.75
C ALA A 162 -10.22 4.17 -13.83
N HIS A 163 -8.91 4.13 -13.58
CA HIS A 163 -7.93 3.45 -14.40
C HIS A 163 -7.21 2.40 -13.55
N ILE A 164 -7.24 1.15 -13.99
CA ILE A 164 -6.54 0.03 -13.35
C ILE A 164 -5.44 -0.42 -14.32
N PHE A 165 -4.19 -0.15 -13.95
CA PHE A 165 -3.01 -0.47 -14.74
C PHE A 165 -2.28 -1.67 -14.12
N MET A 166 -1.97 -2.69 -14.91
CA MET A 166 -1.46 -3.96 -14.44
C MET A 166 -0.19 -4.33 -15.20
N THR A 167 0.88 -4.67 -14.49
CA THR A 167 2.16 -5.12 -15.11
C THR A 167 2.94 -6.05 -14.19
N ASP A 168 3.64 -7.02 -14.79
CA ASP A 168 4.56 -7.91 -14.09
C ASP A 168 6.04 -7.61 -14.39
N GLY A 169 6.32 -6.54 -15.14
CA GLY A 169 7.64 -6.30 -15.72
C GLY A 169 8.19 -4.88 -15.57
N TYR A 170 9.37 -4.69 -16.14
CA TYR A 170 10.06 -3.40 -16.26
C TYR A 170 9.76 -2.77 -17.62
N PRO A 171 9.77 -1.42 -17.73
CA PRO A 171 9.75 -0.78 -19.05
C PRO A 171 11.03 -1.18 -19.80
N THR A 172 10.87 -1.91 -20.90
CA THR A 172 12.00 -2.40 -21.73
C THR A 172 12.09 -1.69 -23.08
N ILE A 173 10.97 -1.11 -23.53
CA ILE A 173 10.86 -0.32 -24.77
C ILE A 173 10.26 1.04 -24.42
N GLY A 174 10.74 2.10 -25.08
CA GLY A 174 10.31 3.48 -24.85
C GLY A 174 11.08 4.14 -23.69
N GLU A 175 10.45 5.10 -23.05
CA GLU A 175 10.99 5.78 -21.88
C GLU A 175 11.01 4.84 -20.66
N ALA A 176 12.21 4.65 -20.11
CA ALA A 176 12.43 3.83 -18.92
C ALA A 176 12.66 4.70 -17.66
N ASN A 177 12.80 6.02 -17.82
CA ASN A 177 12.94 6.93 -16.70
C ASN A 177 11.64 7.06 -15.93
N ASN A 178 11.65 6.55 -14.69
CA ASN A 178 10.48 6.53 -13.83
C ASN A 178 9.87 7.93 -13.61
N GLU A 179 10.67 8.99 -13.49
CA GLU A 179 10.16 10.35 -13.20
C GLU A 179 9.38 10.89 -14.40
N LYS A 180 9.86 10.65 -15.61
CA LYS A 180 9.15 11.06 -16.82
C LYS A 180 7.84 10.30 -16.97
N LEU A 181 7.85 8.98 -16.73
CA LEU A 181 6.63 8.16 -16.74
C LEU A 181 5.61 8.65 -15.70
N SER A 182 6.06 9.06 -14.51
CA SER A 182 5.15 9.58 -13.47
C SER A 182 4.37 10.83 -13.92
N LYS A 183 4.99 11.70 -14.72
CA LYS A 183 4.35 12.93 -15.23
C LYS A 183 3.24 12.66 -16.24
N ILE A 184 3.14 11.45 -16.78
CA ILE A 184 2.07 11.07 -17.72
C ILE A 184 0.76 10.86 -16.96
N VAL A 185 0.82 10.37 -15.71
CA VAL A 185 -0.36 10.04 -14.90
C VAL A 185 -1.27 11.26 -14.72
N ASP A 186 -2.57 11.06 -14.90
CA ASP A 186 -3.57 12.10 -14.70
C ASP A 186 -4.10 12.09 -13.26
N ASN A 187 -3.93 13.21 -12.56
CA ASN A 187 -4.34 13.37 -11.16
C ASN A 187 -5.83 13.67 -10.98
N ARG A 188 -6.58 13.89 -12.07
CA ARG A 188 -8.02 14.18 -11.99
C ARG A 188 -8.85 12.92 -11.73
N ILE A 189 -8.31 11.76 -12.08
CA ILE A 189 -8.97 10.46 -12.06
C ILE A 189 -8.31 9.52 -11.07
N THR A 190 -9.05 8.50 -10.62
CA THR A 190 -8.51 7.47 -9.74
C THR A 190 -7.66 6.50 -10.55
N ASN A 191 -6.38 6.38 -10.22
CA ASN A 191 -5.45 5.43 -10.83
C ASN A 191 -5.08 4.35 -9.81
N ILE A 192 -5.15 3.09 -10.20
CA ILE A 192 -4.75 1.95 -9.37
C ILE A 192 -3.72 1.16 -10.16
N PHE A 193 -2.48 1.22 -9.69
CA PHE A 193 -1.35 0.50 -10.27
C PHE A 193 -1.17 -0.82 -9.54
N VAL A 194 -1.26 -1.93 -10.25
CA VAL A 194 -1.13 -3.27 -9.69
C VAL A 194 0.14 -3.93 -10.22
N GLY A 195 1.10 -4.11 -9.33
CA GLY A 195 2.32 -4.87 -9.58
C GLY A 195 2.06 -6.36 -9.39
N TYR A 196 2.31 -7.14 -10.43
CA TYR A 196 1.98 -8.56 -10.46
C TYR A 196 3.23 -9.43 -10.29
N GLY A 197 3.34 -10.17 -9.19
CA GLY A 197 4.53 -10.98 -8.88
C GLY A 197 5.79 -10.16 -8.60
N PHE A 198 6.94 -10.83 -8.48
CA PHE A 198 8.18 -10.22 -7.97
C PHE A 198 9.02 -9.45 -8.99
N ASP A 199 8.68 -9.49 -10.28
CA ASP A 199 9.55 -9.03 -11.37
C ASP A 199 9.14 -7.66 -11.95
N HIS A 200 8.22 -6.94 -11.30
CA HIS A 200 7.78 -5.62 -11.75
C HIS A 200 8.63 -4.49 -11.13
N ASN A 201 8.64 -3.34 -11.80
CA ASN A 201 9.39 -2.17 -11.34
C ASN A 201 8.72 -1.48 -10.14
N VAL A 202 9.08 -1.88 -8.92
CA VAL A 202 8.54 -1.32 -7.66
C VAL A 202 8.82 0.18 -7.52
N PHE A 203 10.00 0.65 -7.96
CA PHE A 203 10.35 2.07 -7.89
C PHE A 203 9.44 2.92 -8.77
N LEU A 204 9.12 2.44 -9.98
CA LEU A 204 8.14 3.07 -10.85
C LEU A 204 6.77 3.08 -10.19
N MET A 205 6.28 1.94 -9.70
CA MET A 205 4.96 1.86 -9.07
C MET A 205 4.84 2.76 -7.84
N LYS A 206 5.86 2.77 -6.97
CA LYS A 206 5.98 3.71 -5.84
C LYS A 206 5.83 5.15 -6.31
N MET A 207 6.54 5.55 -7.36
CA MET A 207 6.48 6.92 -7.85
C MET A 207 5.15 7.27 -8.52
N LEU A 208 4.55 6.35 -9.28
CA LEU A 208 3.20 6.52 -9.84
C LEU A 208 2.14 6.67 -8.75
N SER A 209 2.33 6.02 -7.59
CA SER A 209 1.40 6.11 -6.46
C SER A 209 1.54 7.34 -5.57
N LYS A 210 2.56 8.20 -5.78
CA LYS A 210 2.72 9.47 -5.04
C LYS A 210 1.70 10.54 -5.45
N HIS A 211 0.98 10.31 -6.55
CA HIS A 211 -0.08 11.20 -7.00
C HIS A 211 -1.32 11.05 -6.10
N SER A 212 -2.03 12.15 -5.82
CA SER A 212 -3.10 12.19 -4.81
C SER A 212 -4.23 11.17 -5.03
N LYS A 213 -4.58 10.91 -6.30
CA LYS A 213 -5.60 9.92 -6.68
C LYS A 213 -5.02 8.62 -7.22
N ALA A 214 -3.75 8.34 -6.92
CA ALA A 214 -3.09 7.12 -7.34
C ALA A 214 -2.87 6.16 -6.17
N ASP A 215 -3.03 4.87 -6.44
CA ASP A 215 -2.80 3.81 -5.49
C ASP A 215 -1.87 2.74 -6.08
N TYR A 216 -1.06 2.12 -5.23
CA TYR A 216 -0.22 0.98 -5.61
C TYR A 216 -0.58 -0.27 -4.82
N GLN A 217 -0.84 -1.35 -5.53
CA GLN A 217 -1.15 -2.66 -4.97
C GLN A 217 -0.20 -3.71 -5.51
N PHE A 218 0.15 -4.66 -4.64
CA PHE A 218 1.08 -5.73 -4.97
C PHE A 218 0.38 -7.07 -4.82
N VAL A 219 0.51 -7.91 -5.85
CA VAL A 219 0.05 -9.31 -5.86
C VAL A 219 1.28 -10.21 -5.70
N ASP A 220 1.49 -10.75 -4.51
CA ASP A 220 2.56 -11.70 -4.18
C ASP A 220 2.21 -13.15 -4.58
N ASP A 221 0.96 -13.57 -4.37
CA ASP A 221 0.43 -14.86 -4.83
C ASP A 221 -0.70 -14.64 -5.82
N MET A 222 -0.58 -15.25 -6.99
CA MET A 222 -1.53 -15.16 -8.08
C MET A 222 -2.92 -15.72 -7.71
N GLU A 223 -3.02 -16.61 -6.72
CA GLU A 223 -4.30 -17.07 -6.18
C GLU A 223 -5.04 -15.97 -5.40
N ASN A 224 -4.31 -15.01 -4.83
CA ASN A 224 -4.87 -13.88 -4.08
C ASN A 224 -5.24 -12.70 -4.98
N THR A 225 -4.99 -12.77 -6.29
CA THR A 225 -5.29 -11.70 -7.26
C THR A 225 -6.72 -11.16 -7.13
N GLY A 226 -7.70 -12.05 -6.91
CA GLY A 226 -9.09 -11.67 -6.68
C GLY A 226 -9.32 -10.81 -5.42
N LEU A 227 -8.53 -11.03 -4.38
CA LEU A 227 -8.60 -10.25 -3.14
C LEU A 227 -8.15 -8.81 -3.38
N VAL A 228 -7.02 -8.63 -4.08
CA VAL A 228 -6.45 -7.32 -4.41
C VAL A 228 -7.42 -6.49 -5.25
N TYR A 229 -7.93 -7.06 -6.35
CA TYR A 229 -8.89 -6.35 -7.19
C TYR A 229 -10.25 -6.15 -6.51
N GLY A 230 -10.67 -7.08 -5.65
CA GLY A 230 -11.93 -6.97 -4.94
C GLY A 230 -11.96 -5.77 -4.00
N GLU A 231 -10.85 -5.48 -3.31
CA GLU A 231 -10.72 -4.28 -2.49
C GLU A 231 -10.76 -3.00 -3.35
N SER A 232 -9.97 -2.95 -4.43
CA SER A 232 -9.96 -1.82 -5.37
C SER A 232 -11.33 -1.49 -5.94
N VAL A 233 -12.04 -2.50 -6.46
CA VAL A 233 -13.36 -2.30 -7.06
C VAL A 233 -14.39 -1.97 -5.97
N HIS A 234 -14.30 -2.56 -4.78
CA HIS A 234 -15.19 -2.20 -3.67
C HIS A 234 -15.11 -0.71 -3.32
N GLN A 235 -13.90 -0.13 -3.27
CA GLN A 235 -13.70 1.30 -3.04
C GLN A 235 -14.41 2.18 -4.08
N LEU A 236 -14.44 1.75 -5.35
CA LEU A 236 -15.14 2.46 -6.43
C LEU A 236 -16.67 2.32 -6.33
N LEU A 237 -17.17 1.19 -5.83
CA LEU A 237 -18.60 0.93 -5.74
C LEU A 237 -19.25 1.54 -4.49
N TYR A 238 -18.54 1.62 -3.37
CA TYR A 238 -19.09 2.07 -2.08
C TYR A 238 -18.38 3.31 -1.47
N PRO A 239 -18.11 4.37 -2.25
CA PRO A 239 -17.48 5.56 -1.71
C PRO A 239 -18.46 6.31 -0.79
N ALA A 240 -18.05 6.62 0.44
CA ALA A 240 -18.84 7.45 1.36
C ALA A 240 -18.48 8.94 1.22
N LEU A 241 -17.18 9.25 1.25
CA LEU A 241 -16.64 10.59 1.02
C LEU A 241 -15.45 10.49 0.08
N LYS A 242 -15.37 11.42 -0.89
CA LYS A 242 -14.26 11.56 -1.85
C LYS A 242 -13.52 12.87 -1.61
N ASP A 243 -12.27 12.95 -2.06
CA ASP A 243 -11.43 14.15 -1.93
C ASP A 243 -11.45 14.68 -0.48
N VAL A 244 -11.17 13.79 0.47
CA VAL A 244 -11.28 14.09 1.90
C VAL A 244 -10.02 14.83 2.35
N GLU A 245 -10.23 15.91 3.10
CA GLU A 245 -9.16 16.63 3.77
C GLU A 245 -9.46 16.66 5.27
N ILE A 246 -8.46 16.29 6.07
CA ILE A 246 -8.57 16.30 7.53
C ILE A 246 -7.62 17.40 8.02
N HIS A 247 -8.18 18.43 8.65
CA HIS A 247 -7.48 19.62 9.12
C HIS A 247 -7.49 19.61 10.64
N ALA A 248 -6.33 19.74 11.27
CA ALA A 248 -6.19 19.84 12.72
C ALA A 248 -5.82 21.29 13.10
N ASP A 249 -6.66 21.88 13.96
CA ASP A 249 -6.41 23.15 14.61
C ASP A 249 -5.80 22.89 15.99
N ASP A 250 -4.73 23.63 16.32
CA ASP A 250 -3.97 23.50 17.58
C ASP A 250 -3.46 22.06 17.86
N GLY A 251 -3.14 21.33 16.78
CA GLY A 251 -2.57 20.00 16.82
C GLY A 251 -2.01 19.56 15.47
N LEU A 252 -1.47 18.35 15.42
CA LEU A 252 -0.89 17.76 14.21
C LEU A 252 -1.31 16.30 14.05
N ILE A 253 -1.45 15.87 12.81
CA ILE A 253 -1.79 14.52 12.39
C ILE A 253 -0.55 13.89 11.76
N TYR A 254 -0.29 12.63 12.07
CA TYR A 254 0.86 11.92 11.50
C TYR A 254 0.59 11.49 10.05
N ASP A 255 1.47 11.90 9.14
CA ASP A 255 1.52 11.46 7.76
C ASP A 255 2.56 10.35 7.59
N TRP A 256 2.07 9.11 7.42
CA TRP A 256 2.90 7.92 7.25
C TRP A 256 3.60 7.85 5.89
N GLU A 257 3.16 8.61 4.89
CA GLU A 257 3.77 8.64 3.55
C GLU A 257 5.06 9.45 3.54
N THR A 258 5.07 10.58 4.26
CA THR A 258 6.26 11.45 4.38
C THR A 258 7.00 11.34 5.70
N ASN A 259 6.44 10.59 6.67
CA ASN A 259 6.99 10.41 8.01
C ASN A 259 7.11 11.74 8.77
N GLU A 260 6.07 12.57 8.66
CA GLU A 260 6.01 13.92 9.24
C GLU A 260 4.68 14.15 9.96
N TRP A 261 4.66 15.11 10.89
CA TRP A 261 3.44 15.58 11.53
C TRP A 261 2.94 16.82 10.80
N LYS A 262 1.67 16.82 10.35
CA LYS A 262 1.07 17.87 9.52
C LYS A 262 -0.25 18.36 10.11
N ASP A 263 -0.56 19.62 9.91
CA ASP A 263 -1.86 20.22 10.20
C ASP A 263 -2.95 19.68 9.25
N LYS A 264 -2.57 19.27 8.03
CA LYS A 264 -3.49 18.79 7.01
C LYS A 264 -3.01 17.52 6.34
N ILE A 265 -3.92 16.55 6.22
CA ILE A 265 -3.72 15.34 5.40
C ILE A 265 -4.84 15.16 4.38
N TYR A 266 -4.51 14.57 3.22
CA TYR A 266 -5.45 14.25 2.16
C TYR A 266 -5.70 12.75 2.07
N VAL A 267 -6.97 12.37 1.90
CA VAL A 267 -7.40 10.99 1.73
C VAL A 267 -8.33 10.94 0.50
N ASN A 268 -7.96 10.16 -0.52
CA ASN A 268 -8.71 10.11 -1.77
C ASN A 268 -10.18 9.69 -1.56
N VAL A 269 -10.41 8.62 -0.80
CA VAL A 269 -11.74 8.09 -0.53
C VAL A 269 -11.84 7.47 0.87
N LEU A 270 -12.93 7.77 1.57
CA LEU A 270 -13.39 7.02 2.74
C LEU A 270 -14.57 6.14 2.30
N VAL A 271 -14.47 4.85 2.57
CA VAL A 271 -15.45 3.83 2.15
C VAL A 271 -16.46 3.60 3.27
N GLY A 272 -17.71 3.30 2.91
CA GLY A 272 -18.73 2.95 3.90
C GLY A 272 -18.36 1.73 4.76
N GLU A 273 -18.90 1.67 5.97
CA GLU A 273 -18.63 0.65 7.00
C GLU A 273 -17.18 0.59 7.51
N THR A 274 -16.25 1.40 6.97
CA THR A 274 -14.85 1.38 7.41
C THR A 274 -14.62 2.23 8.65
N GLU A 275 -13.66 1.80 9.45
CA GLU A 275 -13.12 2.55 10.57
C GLU A 275 -11.67 2.93 10.25
N LYS A 276 -11.34 4.21 10.42
CA LYS A 276 -10.00 4.74 10.17
C LYS A 276 -9.44 5.38 11.44
N LEU A 277 -8.18 5.06 11.71
CA LEU A 277 -7.42 5.53 12.84
C LEU A 277 -6.23 6.38 12.40
N TYR A 278 -6.13 7.60 12.93
CA TYR A 278 -5.04 8.52 12.68
C TYR A 278 -4.38 8.89 14.00
N GLN A 279 -3.04 8.87 14.04
CA GLN A 279 -2.29 9.37 15.17
C GLN A 279 -2.30 10.89 15.15
N VAL A 280 -2.58 11.48 16.30
CA VAL A 280 -2.59 12.92 16.49
C VAL A 280 -1.72 13.29 17.68
N LYS A 281 -1.22 14.52 17.68
CA LYS A 281 -0.56 15.11 18.83
C LYS A 281 -0.94 16.57 19.01
N LYS A 282 -0.83 17.06 20.22
CA LYS A 282 -1.07 18.47 20.59
C LYS A 282 -0.14 18.89 21.71
N ASN A 283 -0.05 20.18 21.98
CA ASN A 283 0.57 20.65 23.21
C ASN A 283 -0.36 20.41 24.41
N LYS A 284 0.20 20.09 25.58
CA LYS A 284 -0.54 19.78 26.82
C LYS A 284 -1.57 20.84 27.27
N ASN A 285 -1.33 22.10 26.91
CA ASN A 285 -2.19 23.22 27.31
C ASN A 285 -3.24 23.59 26.26
N GLU A 286 -3.21 22.93 25.10
CA GLU A 286 -4.09 23.22 23.97
C GLU A 286 -5.21 22.17 23.89
N ARG A 287 -6.30 22.56 23.24
CA ARG A 287 -7.36 21.64 22.84
C ARG A 287 -7.26 21.51 21.34
N ILE A 288 -7.29 20.28 20.86
CA ILE A 288 -7.29 20.01 19.43
C ILE A 288 -8.74 20.01 18.94
N GLU A 289 -8.94 20.60 17.77
CA GLU A 289 -10.18 20.47 16.99
C GLU A 289 -9.81 19.95 15.61
N ILE A 290 -10.57 18.98 15.09
CA ILE A 290 -10.30 18.41 13.78
C ILE A 290 -11.51 18.55 12.87
N ASP A 291 -11.35 19.32 11.81
CA ASP A 291 -12.34 19.45 10.75
C ASP A 291 -12.12 18.41 9.65
N ILE A 292 -13.18 17.68 9.31
CA ILE A 292 -13.20 16.71 8.23
C ILE A 292 -14.00 17.29 7.06
N TYR A 293 -13.30 17.65 6.00
CA TYR A 293 -13.88 18.09 4.73
C TYR A 293 -13.94 16.93 3.75
N GLY A 294 -15.01 16.85 2.96
CA GLY A 294 -15.13 15.84 1.91
C GLY A 294 -16.23 16.15 0.91
N LYS A 295 -16.21 15.45 -0.21
CA LYS A 295 -17.28 15.46 -1.22
C LYS A 295 -18.14 14.21 -1.02
N PRO A 296 -19.39 14.36 -0.53
CA PRO A 296 -20.32 13.26 -0.53
C PRO A 296 -20.64 12.79 -1.95
N ASP A 297 -20.99 11.52 -2.09
CA ASP A 297 -21.34 11.00 -3.41
C ASP A 297 -22.53 11.77 -4.01
N GLY A 298 -22.38 12.22 -5.27
CA GLY A 298 -23.37 13.07 -5.93
C GLY A 298 -23.16 14.59 -5.80
N PHE A 299 -22.21 15.06 -4.98
CA PHE A 299 -21.91 16.49 -4.83
C PHE A 299 -20.61 16.90 -5.55
N LEU A 300 -20.57 18.14 -6.07
CA LEU A 300 -19.41 18.67 -6.80
C LEU A 300 -18.41 19.40 -5.89
N GLU A 301 -18.87 19.94 -4.76
CA GLU A 301 -18.08 20.77 -3.86
C GLU A 301 -17.72 20.02 -2.58
N THR A 302 -16.48 20.23 -2.13
CA THR A 302 -16.02 19.77 -0.82
C THR A 302 -16.72 20.59 0.26
N LYS A 303 -17.30 19.91 1.25
CA LYS A 303 -17.99 20.54 2.37
C LYS A 303 -17.46 19.98 3.68
N LEU A 304 -17.51 20.80 4.73
CA LEU A 304 -17.31 20.34 6.10
C LEU A 304 -18.37 19.28 6.41
N GLN A 305 -17.90 18.09 6.77
CA GLN A 305 -18.75 16.97 7.16
C GLN A 305 -18.88 16.94 8.68
N GLU A 306 -17.76 16.96 9.39
CA GLU A 306 -17.72 16.89 10.84
C GLU A 306 -16.62 17.77 11.41
N THR A 307 -16.88 18.34 12.57
CA THR A 307 -15.87 18.92 13.46
C THR A 307 -15.78 17.99 14.65
N VAL A 308 -14.60 17.43 14.87
CA VAL A 308 -14.34 16.42 15.89
C VAL A 308 -13.60 17.08 17.04
N GLU A 309 -14.24 17.06 18.20
CA GLU A 309 -13.66 17.56 19.45
C GLU A 309 -13.02 16.41 20.26
N GLU A 310 -12.07 16.79 21.11
CA GLU A 310 -11.48 15.92 22.13
C GLU A 310 -12.53 15.43 23.13
N ILE A 311 -12.58 14.12 23.38
CA ILE A 311 -13.43 13.55 24.42
C ILE A 311 -12.90 13.99 25.79
N PRO A 312 -13.77 14.52 26.67
CA PRO A 312 -13.36 14.87 28.02
C PRO A 312 -12.96 13.64 28.83
N ASP A 313 -11.99 13.82 29.72
CA ASP A 313 -11.56 12.79 30.67
C ASP A 313 -12.75 12.16 31.40
N LEU A 314 -12.83 10.83 31.33
CA LEU A 314 -13.81 10.07 32.10
C LEU A 314 -13.43 10.12 33.58
N ILE A 315 -14.37 10.46 34.45
CA ILE A 315 -14.14 10.52 35.91
C ILE A 315 -14.90 9.38 36.56
N ASP A 316 -14.19 8.54 37.31
CA ASP A 316 -14.79 7.50 38.14
C ASP A 316 -15.60 8.14 39.28
N LEU A 317 -16.88 7.79 39.39
CA LEU A 317 -17.81 8.39 40.34
C LEU A 317 -17.49 8.02 41.80
N ASP A 318 -16.89 6.87 42.04
CA ASP A 318 -16.56 6.35 43.36
C ASP A 318 -15.22 6.89 43.86
N THR A 319 -14.20 6.91 42.99
CA THR A 319 -12.85 7.35 43.35
C THR A 319 -12.59 8.84 43.07
N LYS A 320 -13.42 9.47 42.23
CA LYS A 320 -13.23 10.82 41.68
C LYS A 320 -11.89 11.01 40.94
N GLN A 321 -11.28 9.92 40.50
CA GLN A 321 -10.06 9.94 39.70
C GLN A 321 -10.40 9.90 38.22
N ILE A 322 -9.50 10.45 37.40
CA ILE A 322 -9.58 10.35 35.95
C ILE A 322 -9.29 8.89 35.57
N ALA A 323 -10.15 8.31 34.74
CA ALA A 323 -9.97 6.97 34.21
C ALA A 323 -8.79 6.96 33.24
N GLU A 324 -7.95 5.94 33.36
CA GLU A 324 -6.76 5.78 32.54
C GLU A 324 -7.15 5.26 31.15
N ILE A 325 -6.61 5.92 30.12
CA ILE A 325 -6.76 5.64 28.70
C ILE A 325 -5.40 5.15 28.19
N ASP A 326 -5.31 3.84 27.96
CA ASP A 326 -4.11 3.21 27.42
C ASP A 326 -4.12 3.16 25.88
N LEU A 327 -3.43 4.11 25.27
CA LEU A 327 -3.16 4.13 23.81
C LEU A 327 -1.81 3.49 23.42
N THR A 328 -1.15 2.73 24.30
CA THR A 328 0.20 2.17 24.06
C THR A 328 0.27 1.30 22.79
N LYS A 329 -0.78 0.54 22.47
CA LYS A 329 -0.89 -0.21 21.20
C LYS A 329 -0.66 0.67 19.97
N TYR A 330 -1.19 1.90 20.00
CA TYR A 330 -1.09 2.85 18.90
C TYR A 330 0.25 3.60 18.88
N ILE A 331 0.94 3.68 20.01
CA ILE A 331 2.32 4.15 20.08
C ILE A 331 3.26 3.14 19.42
N TYR A 332 3.05 1.83 19.63
CA TYR A 332 3.76 0.79 18.86
C TYR A 332 3.45 0.90 17.37
N ARG A 333 2.16 1.12 17.01
CA ARG A 333 1.75 1.34 15.62
C ARG A 333 2.52 2.51 14.99
N GLN A 334 2.57 3.65 15.67
CA GLN A 334 3.32 4.84 15.24
C GLN A 334 4.79 4.49 14.99
N LYS A 335 5.43 3.83 15.98
CA LYS A 335 6.85 3.50 15.86
C LYS A 335 7.14 2.55 14.70
N ILE A 336 6.26 1.59 14.45
CA ILE A 336 6.41 0.64 13.35
C ILE A 336 6.25 1.35 11.99
N GLN A 337 5.34 2.31 11.86
CA GLN A 337 5.23 3.13 10.63
C GLN A 337 6.53 3.89 10.35
N GLU A 338 7.13 4.50 11.38
CA GLU A 338 8.41 5.20 11.24
C GLU A 338 9.54 4.27 10.77
N LEU A 339 9.60 3.05 11.33
CA LEU A 339 10.62 2.07 10.96
C LEU A 339 10.41 1.51 9.56
N MET A 340 9.15 1.30 9.12
CA MET A 340 8.83 0.90 7.76
C MET A 340 9.21 1.99 6.75
N TYR A 341 8.91 3.25 7.05
CA TYR A 341 9.36 4.37 6.22
C TYR A 341 10.89 4.40 6.13
N ALA A 342 11.59 4.30 7.26
CA ALA A 342 13.05 4.28 7.30
C ALA A 342 13.65 3.10 6.51
N ALA A 343 13.00 1.93 6.50
CA ALA A 343 13.41 0.78 5.70
C ALA A 343 13.32 1.03 4.18
N ASN A 344 12.38 1.90 3.76
CA ASN A 344 12.11 2.19 2.35
C ASN A 344 12.96 3.34 1.78
N GLU A 345 13.55 4.17 2.64
CA GLU A 345 14.39 5.31 2.23
C GLU A 345 15.90 5.06 2.45
N LYS A 346 16.28 4.18 3.38
CA LYS A 346 17.69 3.88 3.66
C LYS A 346 18.29 2.94 2.62
N ASN A 347 19.39 3.36 1.99
CA ASN A 347 20.12 2.55 1.01
C ASN A 347 21.55 2.16 1.46
N ASN A 348 22.06 2.72 2.56
CA ASN A 348 23.44 2.47 3.02
C ASN A 348 23.51 1.28 3.99
N TYR A 349 24.46 0.37 3.78
CA TYR A 349 24.64 -0.86 4.56
C TYR A 349 24.71 -0.64 6.09
N ASN A 350 25.50 0.33 6.55
CA ASN A 350 25.62 0.61 7.99
C ASN A 350 24.27 1.03 8.59
N SER A 351 23.54 1.92 7.89
CA SER A 351 22.23 2.39 8.32
C SER A 351 21.15 1.30 8.36
N LEU A 352 21.30 0.25 7.54
CA LEU A 352 20.42 -0.92 7.50
C LEU A 352 20.67 -1.87 8.68
N ASN A 353 21.93 -2.05 9.08
CA ASN A 353 22.26 -2.85 10.27
C ASN A 353 21.74 -2.18 11.55
N ASP A 354 21.92 -0.86 11.67
CA ASP A 354 21.38 -0.09 12.80
C ASP A 354 19.85 -0.20 12.83
N LEU A 355 19.20 -0.12 11.67
CA LEU A 355 17.75 -0.32 11.57
C LEU A 355 17.32 -1.72 12.03
N LYS A 356 18.05 -2.77 11.62
CA LYS A 356 17.77 -4.15 12.06
C LYS A 356 17.90 -4.33 13.58
N ILE A 357 18.87 -3.68 14.22
CA ILE A 357 19.01 -3.69 15.68
C ILE A 357 17.79 -3.01 16.33
N ILE A 358 17.38 -1.85 15.81
CA ILE A 358 16.21 -1.13 16.33
C ILE A 358 14.92 -1.95 16.14
N LEU A 359 14.73 -2.58 14.99
CA LEU A 359 13.58 -3.44 14.72
C LEU A 359 13.47 -4.58 15.75
N LYS A 360 14.60 -5.22 16.09
CA LYS A 360 14.66 -6.27 17.11
C LYS A 360 14.29 -5.76 18.51
N ASP A 361 14.85 -4.61 18.92
CA ASP A 361 14.56 -4.02 20.22
C ASP A 361 13.07 -3.65 20.36
N VAL A 362 12.53 -2.99 19.34
CA VAL A 362 11.11 -2.60 19.29
C VAL A 362 10.20 -3.82 19.31
N PHE A 363 10.53 -4.86 18.54
CA PHE A 363 9.77 -6.12 18.55
C PHE A 363 9.77 -6.76 19.93
N LYS A 364 10.94 -6.89 20.56
CA LYS A 364 11.05 -7.49 21.90
C LYS A 364 10.25 -6.72 22.94
N LYS A 365 10.34 -5.38 22.95
CA LYS A 365 9.52 -4.52 23.82
C LYS A 365 8.02 -4.73 23.58
N MET A 366 7.60 -4.75 22.32
CA MET A 366 6.21 -4.97 21.95
C MET A 366 5.70 -6.34 22.41
N ARG A 367 6.48 -7.41 22.22
CA ARG A 367 6.13 -8.77 22.65
C ARG A 367 6.01 -8.89 24.16
N THR A 368 6.91 -8.28 24.92
CA THR A 368 6.81 -8.19 26.38
C THR A 368 5.51 -7.48 26.79
N TYR A 369 5.24 -6.31 26.22
CA TYR A 369 3.98 -5.59 26.46
C TYR A 369 2.74 -6.44 26.14
N MET A 370 2.76 -7.18 25.02
CA MET A 370 1.66 -8.07 24.64
C MET A 370 1.43 -9.20 25.66
N ARG A 371 2.49 -9.76 26.24
CA ARG A 371 2.39 -10.80 27.28
C ARG A 371 1.82 -10.25 28.57
N GLU A 372 2.33 -9.11 29.02
CA GLU A 372 1.94 -8.48 30.29
C GLU A 372 0.49 -8.01 30.28
N ASN A 373 -0.04 -7.66 29.10
CA ASN A 373 -1.40 -7.12 28.94
C ASN A 373 -2.40 -8.10 28.30
N ASN A 374 -2.05 -9.39 28.17
CA ASN A 374 -2.90 -10.42 27.54
C ASN A 374 -3.33 -10.10 26.09
N LEU A 375 -2.44 -9.49 25.31
CA LEU A 375 -2.67 -9.07 23.92
C LEU A 375 -2.02 -10.00 22.90
N LEU A 376 -1.51 -11.16 23.30
CA LEU A 376 -0.88 -12.11 22.39
C LEU A 376 -1.80 -12.57 21.26
N ASP A 377 -3.11 -12.65 21.52
CA ASP A 377 -4.14 -13.03 20.55
C ASP A 377 -4.86 -11.86 19.89
N ASP A 378 -4.49 -10.62 20.25
CA ASP A 378 -5.07 -9.41 19.67
C ASP A 378 -4.72 -9.31 18.17
N PRO A 379 -5.71 -9.28 17.25
CA PRO A 379 -5.45 -9.29 15.81
C PRO A 379 -4.64 -8.08 15.33
N PHE A 380 -4.84 -6.92 15.96
CA PHE A 380 -4.13 -5.69 15.60
C PHE A 380 -2.66 -5.77 16.03
N MET A 381 -2.37 -6.26 17.23
CA MET A 381 -0.99 -6.46 17.69
C MET A 381 -0.26 -7.57 16.92
N LYS A 382 -0.96 -8.65 16.54
CA LYS A 382 -0.40 -9.68 15.62
C LYS A 382 -0.03 -9.10 14.27
N LEU A 383 -0.90 -8.26 13.69
CA LEU A 383 -0.60 -7.56 12.45
C LEU A 383 0.67 -6.71 12.56
N LEU A 384 0.84 -5.98 13.67
CA LEU A 384 2.06 -5.20 13.92
C LEU A 384 3.32 -6.08 14.07
N CYS A 385 3.19 -7.26 14.69
CA CYS A 385 4.28 -8.24 14.76
C CYS A 385 4.67 -8.76 13.37
N ASP A 386 3.69 -9.01 12.51
CA ASP A 386 3.93 -9.44 11.14
C ASP A 386 4.58 -8.33 10.31
N ASP A 387 4.11 -7.09 10.42
CA ASP A 387 4.65 -5.93 9.69
C ASP A 387 6.12 -5.69 10.04
N ILE A 388 6.48 -5.70 11.32
CA ILE A 388 7.86 -5.50 11.76
C ILE A 388 8.77 -6.69 11.40
N SER A 389 8.25 -7.92 11.46
CA SER A 389 8.99 -9.13 11.07
C SER A 389 9.26 -9.18 9.56
N ILE A 390 8.25 -8.92 8.74
CA ILE A 390 8.40 -8.82 7.28
C ILE A 390 9.38 -7.71 6.93
N THR A 391 9.26 -6.55 7.60
CA THR A 391 10.20 -5.44 7.39
C THR A 391 11.63 -5.86 7.70
N TYR A 392 11.86 -6.50 8.85
CA TYR A 392 13.17 -6.99 9.25
C TYR A 392 13.76 -8.02 8.27
N GLN A 393 12.96 -9.01 7.86
CA GLN A 393 13.37 -10.07 6.94
C GLN A 393 13.72 -9.54 5.55
N ASN A 394 13.05 -8.48 5.11
CA ASN A 394 13.22 -7.93 3.75
C ASN A 394 14.18 -6.75 3.68
N THR A 395 14.46 -6.08 4.80
CA THR A 395 15.41 -4.96 4.85
C THR A 395 16.80 -5.39 4.35
N GLY A 396 17.30 -4.71 3.32
CA GLY A 396 18.59 -4.98 2.69
C GLY A 396 18.60 -6.09 1.62
N HIS A 397 17.45 -6.67 1.29
CA HIS A 397 17.32 -7.61 0.18
C HIS A 397 16.97 -6.89 -1.14
N MET A 398 17.39 -7.45 -2.27
CA MET A 398 17.22 -6.85 -3.62
C MET A 398 15.76 -6.51 -3.95
N ASN A 399 14.82 -7.40 -3.60
CA ASN A 399 13.38 -7.19 -3.77
C ASN A 399 12.69 -6.84 -2.44
N GLY A 400 13.46 -6.51 -1.41
CA GLY A 400 12.94 -6.24 -0.08
C GLY A 400 11.98 -5.05 -0.05
N LEU A 401 12.30 -4.03 -0.86
CA LEU A 401 11.47 -2.83 -1.01
C LEU A 401 10.02 -3.15 -1.38
N LEU A 402 9.78 -4.23 -2.13
CA LEU A 402 8.44 -4.64 -2.53
C LEU A 402 7.56 -4.92 -1.33
N PHE A 403 8.05 -5.75 -0.40
CA PHE A 403 7.33 -6.16 0.78
C PHE A 403 7.28 -5.05 1.82
N THR A 404 8.41 -4.36 2.06
CA THR A 404 8.47 -3.29 3.06
C THR A 404 7.61 -2.09 2.67
N TYR A 405 7.57 -1.72 1.38
CA TYR A 405 6.71 -0.65 0.89
C TYR A 405 5.23 -1.07 0.86
N ASN A 406 4.93 -2.30 0.46
CA ASN A 406 3.55 -2.81 0.51
C ASN A 406 3.01 -2.84 1.95
N ARG A 407 3.81 -3.27 2.94
CA ARG A 407 3.41 -3.24 4.35
C ARG A 407 3.23 -1.82 4.87
N GLN A 408 4.11 -0.88 4.50
CA GLN A 408 3.92 0.53 4.83
C GLN A 408 2.58 1.06 4.31
N ILE A 409 2.27 0.84 3.03
CA ILE A 409 1.02 1.29 2.42
C ILE A 409 -0.19 0.61 3.07
N SER A 410 -0.14 -0.71 3.24
CA SER A 410 -1.27 -1.47 3.79
C SER A 410 -1.62 -1.00 5.20
N GLN A 411 -0.59 -0.80 6.03
CA GLN A 411 -0.76 -0.34 7.40
C GLN A 411 -1.26 1.12 7.43
N GLY A 412 -0.64 2.00 6.63
CA GLY A 412 -0.97 3.42 6.57
C GLY A 412 -2.40 3.67 6.07
N ARG A 413 -2.78 3.01 4.97
CA ARG A 413 -4.14 3.07 4.40
C ARG A 413 -5.14 2.20 5.14
N GLN A 414 -4.69 1.34 6.06
CA GLN A 414 -5.53 0.38 6.81
C GLN A 414 -6.35 -0.49 5.83
N ARG A 415 -5.64 -1.19 4.94
CA ARG A 415 -6.21 -2.03 3.89
C ARG A 415 -6.73 -3.36 4.43
N SER A 416 -7.61 -3.99 3.67
CA SER A 416 -8.14 -5.32 3.94
C SER A 416 -7.17 -6.42 3.49
N TYR A 417 -6.49 -6.25 2.36
CA TYR A 417 -5.49 -7.21 1.88
C TYR A 417 -4.07 -6.92 2.37
N ASN A 418 -3.37 -7.96 2.81
CA ASN A 418 -1.94 -7.94 3.13
C ASN A 418 -1.17 -8.96 2.28
N ALA A 419 -0.06 -8.53 1.66
CA ALA A 419 0.87 -9.47 1.01
C ALA A 419 1.52 -10.38 2.07
N ARG A 420 1.72 -11.66 1.73
CA ARG A 420 2.33 -12.64 2.64
C ARG A 420 3.81 -12.34 2.86
N SER A 421 4.43 -13.01 3.85
CA SER A 421 5.88 -12.98 3.96
C SER A 421 6.55 -13.77 2.83
N MET A 422 7.76 -13.37 2.47
CA MET A 422 8.58 -14.06 1.48
C MET A 422 8.98 -15.45 2.01
N SER A 423 8.54 -16.51 1.34
CA SER A 423 8.89 -17.88 1.73
C SER A 423 10.31 -18.25 1.29
N ASN A 424 10.86 -19.35 1.85
CA ASN A 424 12.12 -19.92 1.38
C ASN A 424 12.06 -20.32 -0.10
N ASN A 425 10.88 -20.73 -0.59
CA ASN A 425 10.67 -21.06 -2.00
C ASN A 425 10.72 -19.80 -2.88
N ASP A 426 10.17 -18.68 -2.41
CA ASP A 426 10.24 -17.40 -3.12
C ASP A 426 11.69 -16.90 -3.19
N ASN A 427 12.43 -17.02 -2.09
CA ASN A 427 13.86 -16.74 -2.05
C ASN A 427 14.65 -17.63 -3.03
N GLU A 428 14.33 -18.92 -3.13
CA GLU A 428 14.93 -19.81 -4.12
C GLU A 428 14.54 -19.45 -5.56
N LEU A 429 13.28 -19.10 -5.83
CA LEU A 429 12.82 -18.65 -7.14
C LEU A 429 13.58 -17.40 -7.58
N LEU A 430 13.73 -16.43 -6.68
CA LEU A 430 14.52 -15.22 -6.90
C LEU A 430 15.99 -15.54 -7.18
N ARG A 431 16.61 -16.42 -6.38
CA ARG A 431 18.00 -16.87 -6.61
C ARG A 431 18.19 -17.61 -7.93
N ARG A 432 17.26 -18.48 -8.32
CA ARG A 432 17.31 -19.24 -9.58
C ARG A 432 17.18 -18.34 -10.80
N LYS A 433 16.38 -17.27 -10.72
CA LYS A 433 16.24 -16.29 -11.81
C LYS A 433 17.54 -15.50 -12.05
N ILE A 434 18.28 -15.14 -10.98
CA ILE A 434 19.59 -14.45 -11.09
C ILE A 434 20.61 -15.28 -11.89
N HIS A 435 20.67 -16.60 -11.69
CA HIS A 435 21.59 -17.46 -12.44
C HIS A 435 21.29 -17.56 -13.94
N ARG A 436 20.04 -17.32 -14.37
CA ARG A 436 19.68 -17.30 -15.81
C ARG A 436 20.14 -16.04 -16.53
N PHE A 437 20.25 -14.90 -15.84
CA PHE A 437 20.75 -13.65 -16.43
C PHE A 437 22.28 -13.61 -16.58
N GLN A 438 23.03 -14.44 -15.84
CA GLN A 438 24.50 -14.50 -15.94
C GLN A 438 25.05 -15.45 -17.02
N TYR A 439 24.24 -16.36 -17.58
CA TYR A 439 24.71 -17.35 -18.55
C TYR A 439 23.84 -17.38 -19.80
N ASN A 440 23.90 -16.34 -20.64
CA ASN A 440 23.53 -16.43 -22.06
C ASN A 440 24.07 -15.25 -22.89
N VAL A 441 25.34 -14.89 -22.69
CA VAL A 441 26.08 -14.15 -23.73
C VAL A 441 26.94 -15.17 -24.46
N PRO A 442 26.65 -15.53 -25.73
CA PRO A 442 27.52 -16.41 -26.48
C PRO A 442 28.85 -15.68 -26.72
N ILE A 443 29.89 -16.08 -25.98
CA ILE A 443 31.25 -15.57 -26.17
C ILE A 443 31.75 -16.12 -27.50
N LEU A 444 31.72 -15.27 -28.54
CA LEU A 444 32.43 -15.52 -29.80
C LEU A 444 33.94 -15.55 -29.51
N LYS A 445 34.49 -16.74 -29.30
CA LYS A 445 35.94 -16.95 -29.23
C LYS A 445 36.54 -16.71 -30.61
N ARG A 446 37.15 -15.54 -30.83
CA ARG A 446 38.13 -15.36 -31.92
C ARG A 446 39.32 -16.28 -31.63
N SER A 447 39.56 -17.24 -32.51
CA SER A 447 40.85 -17.92 -32.59
C SER A 447 41.88 -16.92 -33.12
N ILE A 448 42.84 -16.52 -32.27
CA ILE A 448 44.07 -15.84 -32.72
C ILE A 448 45.25 -16.71 -32.33
N ALA A 449 46.10 -16.93 -33.34
CA ALA A 449 47.28 -17.76 -33.28
C ALA A 449 48.43 -17.12 -32.49
N ALA A 450 49.14 -17.99 -31.77
CA ALA A 450 50.56 -18.04 -31.46
C ALA A 450 51.34 -16.76 -31.06
N ASN A 451 51.88 -16.87 -29.82
CA ASN A 451 53.19 -16.46 -29.33
C ASN A 451 53.48 -14.96 -29.15
N PHE A 452 53.57 -14.51 -27.89
CA PHE A 452 54.83 -14.07 -27.27
C PHE A 452 54.70 -14.06 -25.74
N SER A 453 55.86 -14.19 -25.08
CA SER A 453 56.12 -14.69 -23.72
C SER A 453 55.92 -13.70 -22.56
N THR A 454 55.43 -14.28 -21.45
CA THR A 454 55.79 -14.14 -20.02
C THR A 454 56.09 -12.80 -19.35
N ASP A 455 55.68 -12.78 -18.06
CA ASP A 455 56.02 -11.88 -16.95
C ASP A 455 55.20 -10.58 -16.89
N GLU A 456 54.61 -10.12 -15.78
CA GLU A 456 54.45 -10.60 -14.41
C GLU A 456 53.51 -9.59 -13.68
N PHE A 457 52.75 -10.09 -12.71
CA PHE A 457 52.12 -9.39 -11.56
C PHE A 457 50.85 -8.51 -11.67
N ASP A 458 49.87 -8.99 -10.88
CA ASP A 458 48.61 -8.42 -10.42
C ASP A 458 48.67 -6.97 -9.90
N ASN A 459 47.61 -6.21 -10.20
CA ASN A 459 46.91 -5.39 -9.20
C ASN A 459 45.47 -5.14 -9.66
N ASP A 460 44.53 -5.57 -8.82
CA ASP A 460 43.10 -5.31 -8.89
C ASP A 460 42.79 -3.81 -8.75
N GLU A 461 42.01 -3.24 -9.69
CA GLU A 461 41.26 -2.00 -9.48
C GLU A 461 39.75 -2.30 -9.53
N PRO A 462 38.96 -1.82 -8.54
CA PRO A 462 37.52 -2.00 -8.54
C PRO A 462 36.82 -0.97 -9.45
N PHE A 463 35.82 -1.46 -10.19
CA PHE A 463 34.97 -0.67 -11.08
C PHE A 463 34.15 0.38 -10.32
N ASP A 464 34.28 1.62 -10.79
CA ASP A 464 33.59 2.83 -10.37
C ASP A 464 32.13 2.83 -10.85
N HIS A 465 31.17 3.04 -9.94
CA HIS A 465 29.80 3.44 -10.31
C HIS A 465 29.50 4.80 -9.69
N GLU A 466 29.39 5.78 -10.58
CA GLU A 466 29.21 7.20 -10.30
C GLU A 466 27.89 7.53 -9.59
N LYS A 467 28.06 8.17 -8.43
CA LYS A 467 27.35 9.36 -7.92
C LYS A 467 26.04 9.78 -8.60
N PHE A 468 24.95 9.61 -7.87
CA PHE A 468 23.91 10.65 -7.77
C PHE A 468 23.83 11.10 -6.31
N SER A 469 24.40 12.28 -6.06
CA SER A 469 24.26 13.04 -4.82
C SER A 469 23.31 14.19 -5.11
N ILE A 470 22.33 14.38 -4.23
CA ILE A 470 21.88 15.65 -3.63
C ILE A 470 20.65 15.30 -2.77
N CYS A 471 20.76 15.48 -1.45
CA CYS A 471 19.86 16.31 -0.65
C CYS A 471 20.29 16.31 0.83
N ASN A 472 20.72 17.50 1.24
CA ASN A 472 20.86 18.11 2.56
C ASN A 472 20.64 17.23 3.80
N ASP A 473 21.73 17.06 4.54
CA ASP A 473 21.77 16.81 5.97
C ASP A 473 21.02 17.91 6.72
N ASP A 474 19.94 17.56 7.41
CA ASP A 474 19.52 18.23 8.62
C ASP A 474 18.67 17.27 9.49
N PHE A 475 19.28 16.89 10.64
CA PHE A 475 18.71 16.31 11.86
C PHE A 475 18.20 14.86 11.90
N ILE A 476 19.06 13.96 12.41
CA ILE A 476 18.74 13.16 13.61
C ILE A 476 19.95 13.25 14.54
N ARG A 477 19.86 14.09 15.59
CA ARG A 477 20.75 13.96 16.76
C ARG A 477 20.31 12.69 17.49
N ILE A 478 21.03 11.60 17.25
CA ILE A 478 20.88 10.36 18.00
C ILE A 478 21.66 10.58 19.30
N ASP A 479 20.95 10.95 20.36
CA ASP A 479 21.51 10.79 21.70
C ASP A 479 21.71 9.29 21.92
N SER A 480 22.95 8.94 22.25
CA SER A 480 23.39 7.59 22.55
C SER A 480 22.58 7.01 23.71
N PHE A 481 21.59 6.17 23.41
CA PHE A 481 20.87 5.42 24.43
C PHE A 481 21.79 4.34 25.01
N ASN A 482 22.08 4.51 26.30
CA ASN A 482 22.83 3.59 27.13
C ASN A 482 22.04 2.27 27.26
N CYS A 483 22.53 1.16 26.70
CA CYS A 483 21.87 -0.13 26.82
C CYS A 483 22.12 -0.72 28.22
N ASN A 484 21.25 -0.41 29.18
CA ASN A 484 21.15 -1.24 30.38
C ASN A 484 20.50 -2.56 29.99
N THR A 485 21.29 -3.62 30.04
CA THR A 485 20.85 -5.00 29.87
C THR A 485 20.19 -5.47 31.16
N ASP A 486 18.92 -5.12 31.34
CA ASP A 486 18.13 -5.70 32.42
C ASP A 486 17.77 -7.15 32.08
N ASN A 487 18.04 -8.05 33.03
CA ASN A 487 17.84 -9.50 32.96
C ASN A 487 16.34 -9.84 32.85
N TYR A 488 15.78 -9.74 31.65
CA TYR A 488 14.50 -10.37 31.33
C TYR A 488 14.74 -11.82 30.89
N THR A 489 13.96 -12.75 31.44
CA THR A 489 13.87 -14.14 30.97
C THR A 489 13.44 -14.13 29.50
N ILE A 490 14.37 -14.44 28.60
CA ILE A 490 14.13 -14.47 27.16
C ILE A 490 13.37 -15.77 26.87
N ASN A 491 12.10 -15.66 26.49
CA ASN A 491 11.42 -16.72 25.75
C ASN A 491 11.90 -16.63 24.30
N ASP A 492 12.35 -17.76 23.73
CA ASP A 492 12.89 -17.82 22.35
C ASP A 492 11.91 -17.29 21.28
N GLU A 493 10.59 -17.31 21.57
CA GLU A 493 9.51 -16.79 20.70
C GLU A 493 9.42 -15.25 20.65
N ASP A 494 10.07 -14.55 21.58
CA ASP A 494 10.15 -13.07 21.57
C ASP A 494 11.39 -12.56 20.83
N ASP A 495 12.20 -13.48 20.28
CA ASP A 495 13.23 -13.15 19.31
C ASP A 495 12.60 -13.02 17.91
N LEU A 496 12.83 -11.88 17.28
CA LEU A 496 12.36 -11.58 15.93
C LEU A 496 12.88 -12.58 14.90
N ASP A 497 14.07 -13.17 15.12
CA ASP A 497 14.64 -14.18 14.24
C ASP A 497 13.84 -15.50 14.26
N ASN A 498 13.13 -15.79 15.36
CA ASN A 498 12.36 -17.01 15.55
C ASN A 498 10.85 -16.80 15.34
N TYR A 499 10.41 -15.56 15.14
CA TYR A 499 8.99 -15.25 15.00
C TYR A 499 8.44 -15.80 13.67
N LEU A 500 7.32 -16.53 13.78
CA LEU A 500 6.58 -17.06 12.64
C LEU A 500 5.48 -16.08 12.24
N VAL A 501 5.65 -15.46 11.07
CA VAL A 501 4.65 -14.56 10.49
C VAL A 501 3.36 -15.31 10.24
N SER A 502 2.22 -14.67 10.52
CA SER A 502 0.92 -15.27 10.20
C SER A 502 0.74 -15.48 8.69
N ASN A 503 -0.03 -16.50 8.32
CA ASN A 503 -0.41 -16.74 6.93
C ASN A 503 -1.70 -16.00 6.52
N ASP A 504 -2.19 -15.10 7.37
CA ASP A 504 -3.44 -14.39 7.16
C ASP A 504 -3.26 -13.27 6.13
N VAL A 505 -3.95 -13.40 5.00
CA VAL A 505 -3.94 -12.41 3.90
C VAL A 505 -4.97 -11.30 4.09
N THR A 506 -5.86 -11.45 5.07
CA THR A 506 -6.88 -10.47 5.43
C THR A 506 -6.52 -9.79 6.74
N SER A 507 -6.56 -8.46 6.77
CA SER A 507 -6.23 -7.67 7.95
C SER A 507 -7.42 -7.53 8.91
N CYS A 508 -7.13 -7.06 10.13
CA CYS A 508 -8.14 -6.66 11.11
C CYS A 508 -8.98 -5.44 10.71
N TYR A 509 -8.62 -4.72 9.65
CA TYR A 509 -9.37 -3.57 9.13
C TYR A 509 -10.49 -3.98 8.14
N SER A 510 -10.55 -5.27 7.78
CA SER A 510 -11.47 -5.78 6.78
C SER A 510 -12.92 -5.73 7.28
N THR A 511 -13.82 -5.16 6.48
CA THR A 511 -15.27 -5.17 6.75
C THR A 511 -15.95 -6.36 6.08
N PRO A 512 -17.11 -6.83 6.58
CA PRO A 512 -17.85 -7.91 5.94
C PRO A 512 -18.21 -7.62 4.48
N SER A 513 -18.53 -6.36 4.15
CA SER A 513 -18.86 -5.94 2.78
C SER A 513 -17.65 -6.07 1.84
N VAL A 514 -16.48 -5.56 2.24
CA VAL A 514 -15.25 -5.66 1.44
C VAL A 514 -14.87 -7.14 1.23
N LEU A 515 -14.91 -7.94 2.29
CA LEU A 515 -14.59 -9.38 2.22
C LEU A 515 -15.53 -10.14 1.29
N ASN A 516 -16.81 -9.78 1.21
CA ASN A 516 -17.75 -10.40 0.29
C ASN A 516 -17.39 -10.11 -1.18
N THR A 517 -17.01 -8.87 -1.50
CA THR A 517 -16.54 -8.51 -2.84
C THR A 517 -15.25 -9.24 -3.19
N MET A 518 -14.25 -9.20 -2.30
CA MET A 518 -12.97 -9.92 -2.45
C MET A 518 -13.19 -11.42 -2.72
N ARG A 519 -14.02 -12.08 -1.90
CA ARG A 519 -14.33 -13.51 -2.10
C ARG A 519 -15.00 -13.79 -3.43
N SER A 520 -15.87 -12.90 -3.92
CA SER A 520 -16.57 -13.10 -5.19
C SER A 520 -15.62 -13.10 -6.40
N PHE A 521 -14.50 -12.39 -6.31
CA PHE A 521 -13.51 -12.34 -7.38
C PHE A 521 -12.57 -13.54 -7.32
N SER A 522 -12.32 -14.06 -6.11
CA SER A 522 -11.50 -15.26 -5.87
C SER A 522 -12.20 -16.60 -6.15
N GLN A 523 -13.46 -16.62 -6.58
CA GLN A 523 -14.19 -17.87 -6.83
C GLN A 523 -13.66 -18.62 -8.06
N ASN A 524 -13.22 -19.86 -7.87
CA ASN A 524 -12.71 -20.74 -8.96
C ASN A 524 -11.45 -20.21 -9.66
N ILE A 525 -10.57 -19.53 -8.90
CA ILE A 525 -9.19 -19.20 -9.32
C ILE A 525 -8.28 -20.42 -9.16
#